data_AF-A0A9E6JNP7-F1
#
_entry.id   AF-A0A9E6JNP7-F1
#
_cell.length_a   1.000
_cell.length_b   1.000
_cell.length_c   1.000
_cell.angle_alpha   90.00
_cell.angle_beta   90.00
_cell.angle_gamma   90.00
#
_symmetry.space_group_name_H-M   'P 1'
#
loop_
_entity.id
_entity.type
_entity.pdbx_description
1 polymer ?
#
loop_
_entity_poly.entity_id
_entity_poly.type
_entity_poly.pdbx_seq_one_letter_code
_entity_poly.pdbx_strand_id
1 'polypeptide(L)'
;RSPDRGDFGKWADVAELYYGKYSALVRHNPDNNGDYLNEQDVRFQVRLLGLEDGWRDLEGRRAHFPALRGGRYRFEVRAAQAQGPFGPPAGLDFRVTPPWWRTGWAYALALATGILAVAGIGRARGAALRRRSAALEALVAMRTRELSLRNVELSEALGNVKQLSGLLPICAHCKKIRDDQGYWNQLEQYLSKHAEVGFSHGICPDCASELFGDFLQKRDRA
;
A
#
# COMPACT_ATOMS: atom_id res chain seq x y z
N ARG A 1 -58.01 36.25 48.53
CA ARG A 1 -58.14 36.29 47.05
C ARG A 1 -56.72 36.20 46.50
N SER A 2 -56.30 35.00 46.10
CA SER A 2 -54.99 34.71 45.49
C SER A 2 -55.21 34.00 44.16
N PRO A 3 -54.28 34.14 43.20
CA PRO A 3 -54.57 34.11 41.77
C PRO A 3 -54.53 32.71 41.16
N ASP A 4 -55.27 32.60 40.06
CA ASP A 4 -55.37 31.49 39.13
C ASP A 4 -54.05 31.02 38.50
N ARG A 5 -54.06 29.72 38.16
CA ARG A 5 -53.31 29.03 37.08
C ARG A 5 -51.78 28.95 37.18
N GLY A 6 -51.33 27.86 37.80
CA GLY A 6 -50.08 27.18 37.44
C GLY A 6 -50.40 26.02 36.50
N ASP A 7 -50.25 26.30 35.21
CA ASP A 7 -50.18 25.40 34.06
C ASP A 7 -49.75 23.96 34.41
N PHE A 8 -50.69 23.02 34.39
CA PHE A 8 -50.38 21.59 34.35
C PHE A 8 -49.72 21.33 33.00
N GLY A 9 -48.38 21.35 33.00
CA GLY A 9 -47.57 20.96 31.87
C GLY A 9 -48.14 19.68 31.27
N LYS A 10 -48.77 19.83 30.11
CA LYS A 10 -49.24 18.75 29.26
C LYS A 10 -48.11 17.73 29.19
N TRP A 11 -48.42 16.49 29.54
CA TRP A 11 -47.57 15.31 29.35
C TRP A 11 -46.84 15.48 28.00
N ALA A 12 -45.57 15.84 28.06
CA ALA A 12 -44.73 15.89 26.88
C ALA A 12 -44.46 14.43 26.52
N ASP A 13 -45.41 13.89 25.76
CA ASP A 13 -45.36 12.60 25.13
C ASP A 13 -44.02 12.42 24.39
N VAL A 14 -43.47 11.22 24.47
CA VAL A 14 -42.20 10.75 23.87
C VAL A 14 -40.94 10.99 24.72
N ALA A 15 -40.64 10.01 25.57
CA ALA A 15 -39.28 9.81 26.06
C ALA A 15 -38.46 9.07 24.99
N GLU A 16 -37.46 9.74 24.42
CA GLU A 16 -36.46 9.08 23.57
C GLU A 16 -35.51 8.26 24.45
N LEU A 17 -35.63 6.93 24.37
CA LEU A 17 -34.85 6.00 25.20
C LEU A 17 -33.72 5.39 24.35
N TYR A 18 -32.48 5.62 24.76
CA TYR A 18 -31.26 5.17 24.07
C TYR A 18 -30.83 3.76 24.52
N TYR A 19 -30.45 2.92 23.56
CA TYR A 19 -30.09 1.51 23.76
C TYR A 19 -28.91 1.30 24.71
N GLY A 20 -29.03 0.35 25.66
CA GLY A 20 -27.93 -0.12 26.50
C GLY A 20 -27.80 0.48 27.90
N LYS A 21 -28.70 1.38 28.32
CA LYS A 21 -28.72 1.97 29.67
C LYS A 21 -30.15 2.10 30.21
N TYR A 22 -30.49 1.20 31.15
CA TYR A 22 -31.50 1.32 32.21
C TYR A 22 -32.98 1.02 31.92
N SER A 23 -33.61 0.48 32.97
CA SER A 23 -35.03 0.17 33.14
C SER A 23 -35.86 1.44 33.36
N ALA A 24 -37.04 1.50 32.73
CA ALA A 24 -38.01 2.56 32.98
C ALA A 24 -38.83 2.25 34.24
N LEU A 25 -38.81 3.16 35.23
CA LEU A 25 -39.65 3.10 36.42
C LEU A 25 -40.88 3.99 36.19
N VAL A 26 -42.03 3.38 35.93
CA VAL A 26 -43.32 4.10 35.85
C VAL A 26 -44.00 4.01 37.23
N ARG A 27 -44.08 5.12 37.96
CA ARG A 27 -44.90 5.23 39.19
C ARG A 27 -46.18 5.98 38.85
N HIS A 28 -47.32 5.32 39.01
CA HIS A 28 -48.65 5.92 38.92
C HIS A 28 -49.28 5.97 40.32
N ASN A 29 -49.74 7.15 40.73
CA ASN A 29 -50.52 7.34 41.96
C ASN A 29 -51.92 7.84 41.53
N PRO A 30 -52.97 7.01 41.58
CA PRO A 30 -54.30 7.48 41.23
C PRO A 30 -54.78 8.47 42.30
N ASP A 31 -55.21 9.65 41.86
CA ASP A 31 -55.80 10.64 42.76
C ASP A 31 -57.06 10.08 43.43
N ASN A 32 -57.16 10.35 44.74
CA ASN A 32 -58.30 10.07 45.63
C ASN A 32 -58.41 8.65 46.22
N ASN A 33 -57.39 8.20 46.95
CA ASN A 33 -57.49 7.04 47.84
C ASN A 33 -57.95 7.50 49.25
N GLY A 34 -59.25 7.77 49.38
CA GLY A 34 -59.88 8.23 50.62
C GLY A 34 -60.11 7.15 51.69
N ASP A 35 -59.46 5.99 51.59
CA ASP A 35 -59.59 4.93 52.60
C ASP A 35 -58.25 4.21 52.80
N TYR A 36 -57.64 4.42 53.96
CA TYR A 36 -56.29 3.96 54.32
C TYR A 36 -56.25 2.47 54.76
N LEU A 37 -57.29 1.69 54.46
CA LEU A 37 -57.48 0.37 55.06
C LEU A 37 -57.05 -0.84 54.22
N ASN A 38 -56.54 -0.70 52.99
CA ASN A 38 -55.79 -1.79 52.32
C ASN A 38 -55.00 -1.32 51.10
N GLU A 39 -53.76 -0.87 51.30
CA GLU A 39 -52.81 -0.62 50.19
C GLU A 39 -52.27 -1.93 49.56
N GLN A 40 -52.64 -3.09 50.13
CA GLN A 40 -52.16 -4.42 49.73
C GLN A 40 -53.04 -5.14 48.70
N ASP A 41 -54.22 -4.60 48.35
CA ASP A 41 -55.18 -5.27 47.45
C ASP A 41 -55.26 -4.66 46.03
N VAL A 42 -54.31 -3.83 45.62
CA VAL A 42 -54.30 -3.27 44.25
C VAL A 42 -53.57 -4.21 43.30
N ARG A 43 -54.28 -4.74 42.30
CA ARG A 43 -53.71 -5.57 41.24
C ARG A 43 -53.37 -4.71 40.03
N PHE A 44 -52.15 -4.86 39.52
CA PHE A 44 -51.69 -4.18 38.31
C PHE A 44 -51.54 -5.18 37.17
N GLN A 45 -52.01 -4.78 35.99
CA GLN A 45 -51.74 -5.48 34.75
C GLN A 45 -51.02 -4.57 33.78
N VAL A 46 -50.01 -5.13 33.11
CA VAL A 46 -49.19 -4.43 32.13
C VAL A 46 -49.21 -5.16 30.80
N ARG A 47 -49.05 -4.40 29.71
CA ARG A 47 -48.74 -4.94 28.38
C ARG A 47 -47.84 -3.97 27.62
N LEU A 48 -47.11 -4.49 26.63
CA LEU A 48 -46.22 -3.70 25.80
C LEU A 48 -46.53 -3.95 24.33
N LEU A 49 -47.38 -3.09 23.77
CA LEU A 49 -47.77 -3.15 22.37
C LEU A 49 -46.51 -2.94 21.49
N GLY A 50 -46.30 -3.84 20.54
CA GLY A 50 -45.08 -3.94 19.73
C GLY A 50 -44.12 -5.05 20.18
N LEU A 51 -44.31 -5.63 21.37
CA LEU A 51 -43.65 -6.87 21.80
C LEU A 51 -44.68 -7.99 22.05
N GLU A 52 -45.66 -7.73 22.91
CA GLU A 52 -46.72 -8.66 23.32
C GLU A 52 -48.04 -7.90 23.53
N ASP A 53 -49.13 -8.38 22.93
CA ASP A 53 -50.45 -7.75 23.02
C ASP A 53 -51.29 -8.21 24.23
N GLY A 54 -50.88 -9.31 24.87
CA GLY A 54 -51.53 -9.90 26.03
C GLY A 54 -51.28 -9.13 27.33
N TRP A 55 -52.30 -9.06 28.19
CA TRP A 55 -52.16 -8.52 29.54
C TRP A 55 -51.44 -9.50 30.45
N ARG A 56 -50.50 -9.00 31.24
CA ARG A 56 -49.75 -9.78 32.24
C ARG A 56 -49.91 -9.15 33.62
N ASP A 57 -50.18 -9.97 34.62
CA ASP A 57 -50.22 -9.53 36.02
C ASP A 57 -48.81 -9.14 36.50
N LEU A 58 -48.74 -8.07 37.29
CA LEU A 58 -47.50 -7.51 37.80
C LEU A 58 -47.35 -7.79 39.30
N GLU A 59 -46.36 -8.61 39.65
CA GLU A 59 -45.96 -8.81 41.04
C GLU A 59 -45.17 -7.58 41.52
N GLY A 60 -45.83 -6.71 42.28
CA GLY A 60 -45.26 -5.45 42.77
C GLY A 60 -45.50 -4.27 41.83
N ARG A 61 -44.50 -3.37 41.72
CA ARG A 61 -44.62 -2.08 40.99
C ARG A 61 -43.58 -1.89 39.87
N ARG A 62 -42.95 -2.97 39.37
CA ARG A 62 -41.91 -2.87 38.32
C ARG A 62 -42.06 -3.97 37.27
N ALA A 63 -42.12 -3.58 36.00
CA ALA A 63 -42.10 -4.50 34.87
C ALA A 63 -40.71 -4.48 34.20
N HIS A 64 -40.18 -5.65 33.87
CA HIS A 64 -38.88 -5.78 33.20
C HIS A 64 -39.07 -6.36 31.79
N PHE A 65 -38.57 -5.65 30.77
CA PHE A 65 -38.60 -6.07 29.37
C PHE A 65 -37.18 -6.08 28.81
N PRO A 66 -36.47 -7.23 28.86
CA PRO A 66 -35.11 -7.31 28.35
C PRO A 66 -35.10 -7.24 26.81
N ALA A 67 -34.01 -6.69 26.26
CA ALA A 67 -33.66 -6.78 24.84
C ALA A 67 -34.73 -6.26 23.85
N LEU A 68 -35.33 -5.10 24.13
CA LEU A 68 -36.18 -4.40 23.16
C LEU A 68 -35.41 -4.13 21.86
N ARG A 69 -35.98 -4.56 20.73
CA ARG A 69 -35.42 -4.29 19.40
C ARG A 69 -35.66 -2.82 19.04
N GLY A 70 -34.95 -2.32 18.02
CA GLY A 70 -35.23 -0.99 17.50
C GLY A 70 -36.65 -0.92 16.93
N GLY A 71 -37.47 0.02 17.40
CA GLY A 71 -38.90 0.05 17.06
C GLY A 71 -39.70 1.08 17.84
N ARG A 72 -41.01 1.16 17.54
CA ARG A 72 -41.99 1.95 18.29
C ARG A 72 -42.76 1.02 19.22
N TYR A 73 -42.89 1.41 20.48
CA TYR A 73 -43.57 0.63 21.51
C TYR A 73 -44.54 1.52 22.28
N ARG A 74 -45.65 0.94 22.73
CA ARG A 74 -46.61 1.58 23.62
C ARG A 74 -46.78 0.72 24.88
N PHE A 75 -46.29 1.24 26.00
CA PHE A 75 -46.44 0.59 27.29
C PHE A 75 -47.80 0.95 27.88
N GLU A 76 -48.61 -0.04 28.24
CA GLU A 76 -49.91 0.21 28.87
C GLU A 76 -50.01 -0.48 30.23
N VAL A 77 -50.63 0.22 31.19
CA VAL A 77 -50.87 -0.25 32.55
C VAL A 77 -52.33 0.00 32.93
N ARG A 78 -52.95 -0.97 33.60
CA ARG A 78 -54.27 -0.83 34.22
C ARG A 78 -54.26 -1.37 35.64
N ALA A 79 -55.09 -0.81 36.51
CA ALA A 79 -55.19 -1.20 37.91
C ALA A 79 -56.63 -1.64 38.25
N ALA A 80 -56.75 -2.59 39.17
CA ALA A 80 -58.01 -3.01 39.77
C ALA A 80 -57.88 -2.99 41.30
N GLN A 81 -58.95 -2.58 41.99
CA GLN A 81 -59.04 -2.64 43.45
C GLN A 81 -59.62 -4.00 43.86
N ALA A 82 -58.87 -4.78 44.63
CA ALA A 82 -59.24 -6.10 45.11
C ALA A 82 -59.82 -6.99 43.98
N GLN A 83 -61.04 -7.49 44.16
CA GLN A 83 -61.75 -8.36 43.21
C GLN A 83 -62.58 -7.59 42.16
N GLY A 84 -62.45 -6.27 42.11
CA GLY A 84 -63.17 -5.41 41.16
C GLY A 84 -62.66 -5.51 39.71
N PRO A 85 -63.40 -4.93 38.75
CA PRO A 85 -62.98 -4.85 37.35
C PRO A 85 -61.76 -3.92 37.20
N PHE A 86 -60.93 -4.18 36.19
CA PHE A 86 -59.82 -3.29 35.84
C PHE A 86 -60.33 -1.97 35.24
N GLY A 87 -59.75 -0.86 35.69
CA GLY A 87 -60.01 0.47 35.15
C GLY A 87 -59.44 0.71 33.74
N PRO A 88 -59.65 1.91 33.17
CA PRO A 88 -59.13 2.25 31.85
C PRO A 88 -57.59 2.18 31.81
N PRO A 89 -56.99 1.72 30.70
CA PRO A 89 -55.54 1.61 30.58
C PRO A 89 -54.90 2.99 30.40
N ALA A 90 -53.83 3.26 31.15
CA ALA A 90 -52.93 4.39 30.95
C ALA A 90 -51.75 3.93 30.07
N GLY A 91 -51.36 4.73 29.08
CA GLY A 91 -50.35 4.36 28.09
C GLY A 91 -49.21 5.38 27.97
N LEU A 92 -48.00 4.90 27.64
CA LEU A 92 -46.82 5.72 27.32
C LEU A 92 -46.18 5.23 26.02
N ASP A 93 -46.07 6.13 25.04
CA ASP A 93 -45.40 5.88 23.77
C ASP A 93 -43.90 6.19 23.84
N PHE A 94 -43.06 5.26 23.39
CA PHE A 94 -41.61 5.48 23.28
C PHE A 94 -41.02 4.79 22.05
N ARG A 95 -39.85 5.28 21.62
CA ARG A 95 -39.10 4.73 20.49
C ARG A 95 -37.71 4.32 20.94
N VAL A 96 -37.33 3.09 20.61
CA VAL A 96 -35.97 2.59 20.81
C VAL A 96 -35.22 2.78 19.49
N THR A 97 -34.32 3.76 19.43
CA THR A 97 -33.49 3.98 18.24
C THR A 97 -32.29 3.03 18.22
N PRO A 98 -31.99 2.37 17.08
CA PRO A 98 -30.75 1.62 16.94
C PRO A 98 -29.53 2.51 17.19
N PRO A 99 -28.42 1.95 17.70
CA PRO A 99 -27.21 2.72 17.91
C PRO A 99 -26.68 3.29 16.59
N TRP A 100 -26.10 4.49 16.66
CA TRP A 100 -25.67 5.27 15.50
C TRP A 100 -24.68 4.53 14.58
N TRP A 101 -23.87 3.60 15.10
CA TRP A 101 -22.94 2.79 14.30
C TRP A 101 -23.62 1.72 13.41
N ARG A 102 -24.92 1.45 13.60
CA ARG A 102 -25.70 0.55 12.72
C ARG A 102 -26.51 1.29 11.66
N THR A 103 -26.24 2.57 11.45
CA THR A 103 -26.90 3.38 10.42
C THR A 103 -26.19 3.23 9.07
N GLY A 104 -26.92 3.40 7.95
CA GLY A 104 -26.35 3.27 6.60
C GLY A 104 -25.21 4.26 6.32
N TRP A 105 -25.29 5.48 6.87
CA TRP A 105 -24.23 6.47 6.71
C TRP A 105 -22.92 6.05 7.39
N ALA A 106 -22.98 5.32 8.51
CA ALA A 106 -21.78 4.85 9.21
C ALA A 106 -21.00 3.86 8.35
N TYR A 107 -21.69 2.94 7.68
CA TYR A 107 -21.07 2.02 6.71
C TYR A 107 -20.51 2.77 5.49
N ALA A 108 -21.21 3.78 4.98
CA ALA A 108 -20.72 4.60 3.88
C ALA A 108 -19.42 5.35 4.23
N LEU A 109 -19.33 5.92 5.44
CA LEU A 109 -18.12 6.58 5.92
C LEU A 109 -16.95 5.60 6.14
N ALA A 110 -17.23 4.40 6.65
CA ALA A 110 -16.21 3.35 6.79
C ALA A 110 -15.67 2.89 5.43
N LEU A 111 -16.55 2.74 4.43
CA LEU A 111 -16.13 2.40 3.06
C LEU A 111 -15.32 3.54 2.43
N ALA A 112 -15.76 4.79 2.57
CA ALA A 112 -15.07 5.95 2.03
C ALA A 112 -13.67 6.12 2.64
N THR A 113 -13.54 5.97 3.97
CA THR A 113 -12.23 6.01 4.64
C THR A 113 -11.32 4.86 4.19
N GLY A 114 -11.87 3.65 4.00
CA GLY A 114 -11.14 2.52 3.41
C GLY A 114 -10.61 2.81 1.99
N ILE A 115 -11.46 3.33 1.10
CA ILE A 115 -11.08 3.69 -0.28
C ILE A 115 -9.99 4.77 -0.27
N LEU A 116 -10.15 5.81 0.55
CA LEU A 116 -9.17 6.89 0.68
C LEU A 116 -7.83 6.37 1.21
N ALA A 117 -7.84 5.47 2.19
CA ALA A 117 -6.63 4.84 2.72
C ALA A 117 -5.89 4.04 1.64
N VAL A 118 -6.60 3.19 0.88
CA VAL A 118 -6.02 2.40 -0.22
C VAL A 118 -5.46 3.31 -1.31
N ALA A 119 -6.22 4.32 -1.74
CA ALA A 119 -5.76 5.28 -2.74
C ALA A 119 -4.54 6.09 -2.25
N GLY A 120 -4.53 6.50 -0.98
CA GLY A 120 -3.40 7.17 -0.33
C GLY A 120 -2.14 6.33 -0.32
N ILE A 121 -2.25 5.06 0.09
CA ILE A 121 -1.14 4.09 0.08
C ILE A 121 -0.64 3.86 -1.35
N GLY A 122 -1.54 3.68 -2.32
CA GLY A 122 -1.18 3.51 -3.73
C GLY A 122 -0.41 4.71 -4.28
N ARG A 123 -0.89 5.94 -4.01
CA ARG A 123 -0.21 7.17 -4.43
C ARG A 123 1.16 7.34 -3.75
N ALA A 124 1.26 7.08 -2.45
CA ALA A 124 2.51 7.17 -1.71
C ALA A 124 3.55 6.16 -2.20
N ARG A 125 3.17 4.90 -2.40
CA ARG A 125 4.05 3.86 -2.96
C ARG A 125 4.46 4.19 -4.39
N GLY A 126 3.54 4.65 -5.23
CA GLY A 126 3.85 5.08 -6.59
C GLY A 126 4.85 6.24 -6.64
N ALA A 127 4.68 7.25 -5.77
CA ALA A 127 5.63 8.35 -5.66
C ALA A 127 7.01 7.89 -5.17
N ALA A 128 7.05 7.01 -4.16
CA ALA A 128 8.31 6.45 -3.66
C ALA A 128 9.06 5.63 -4.72
N LEU A 129 8.33 4.82 -5.51
CA LEU A 129 8.93 4.02 -6.59
C LEU A 129 9.53 4.90 -7.69
N ARG A 130 8.82 5.96 -8.10
CA ARG A 130 9.34 6.94 -9.08
C ARG A 130 10.63 7.62 -8.60
N ARG A 131 10.70 7.99 -7.31
CA ARG A 131 11.93 8.56 -6.72
C ARG A 131 13.11 7.58 -6.77
N ARG A 132 12.87 6.30 -6.48
CA ARG A 132 13.90 5.25 -6.57
C ARG A 132 14.36 5.03 -8.01
N SER A 133 13.44 4.97 -8.97
CA SER A 133 13.78 4.86 -10.40
C SER A 133 14.68 6.00 -10.84
N ALA A 134 14.29 7.25 -10.56
CA ALA A 134 15.07 8.42 -10.92
C ALA A 134 16.46 8.45 -10.26
N ALA A 135 16.56 8.02 -9.00
CA ALA A 135 17.85 7.92 -8.31
C ALA A 135 18.75 6.82 -8.91
N LEU A 136 18.17 5.67 -9.27
CA LEU A 136 18.90 4.58 -9.92
C LEU A 136 19.38 4.99 -11.32
N GLU A 137 18.52 5.63 -12.11
CA GLU A 137 18.88 6.15 -13.43
C GLU A 137 20.01 7.18 -13.35
N ALA A 138 19.96 8.10 -12.39
CA ALA A 138 21.04 9.06 -12.17
C ALA A 138 22.37 8.38 -11.79
N LEU A 139 22.30 7.36 -10.93
CA LEU A 139 23.49 6.59 -10.54
C LEU A 139 24.08 5.79 -11.71
N VAL A 140 23.22 5.14 -12.50
CA VAL A 140 23.64 4.42 -13.71
C VAL A 140 24.31 5.40 -14.68
N ALA A 141 23.70 6.56 -14.94
CA ALA A 141 24.29 7.58 -15.81
C ALA A 141 25.68 8.04 -15.32
N MET A 142 25.87 8.23 -14.01
CA MET A 142 27.19 8.56 -13.45
C MET A 142 28.20 7.43 -13.63
N ARG A 143 27.82 6.18 -13.36
CA ARG A 143 28.71 5.02 -13.53
C ARG A 143 29.05 4.74 -14.99
N THR A 144 28.09 4.86 -15.90
CA THR A 144 28.33 4.73 -17.34
C THR A 144 29.32 5.79 -17.81
N ARG A 145 29.21 7.04 -17.30
CA ARG A 145 30.18 8.10 -17.60
C ARG A 145 31.57 7.78 -17.05
N GLU A 146 31.66 7.39 -15.79
CA GLU A 146 32.93 6.98 -15.15
C GLU A 146 33.60 5.84 -15.92
N LEU A 147 32.84 4.79 -16.25
CA LEU A 147 33.33 3.66 -17.03
C LEU A 147 33.78 4.10 -18.43
N SER A 148 33.04 4.98 -19.10
CA SER A 148 33.44 5.49 -20.41
C SER A 148 34.77 6.26 -20.36
N LEU A 149 34.98 7.08 -19.33
CA LEU A 149 36.24 7.79 -19.12
C LEU A 149 37.40 6.83 -18.86
N ARG A 150 37.20 5.83 -17.99
CA ARG A 150 38.21 4.79 -17.74
C ARG A 150 38.54 3.99 -19.00
N ASN A 151 37.55 3.72 -19.84
CA ASN A 151 37.75 3.00 -21.09
C ASN A 151 38.59 3.82 -22.09
N VAL A 152 38.35 5.13 -22.17
CA VAL A 152 39.18 6.06 -22.95
C VAL A 152 40.61 6.12 -22.40
N GLU A 153 40.78 6.29 -21.09
CA GLU A 153 42.09 6.32 -20.41
C GLU A 153 42.89 5.02 -20.68
N LEU A 154 42.22 3.87 -20.56
CA LEU A 154 42.83 2.57 -20.84
C LEU A 154 43.22 2.43 -22.31
N SER A 155 42.35 2.85 -23.22
CA SER A 155 42.62 2.83 -24.66
C SER A 155 43.82 3.72 -25.02
N GLU A 156 43.96 4.87 -24.39
CA GLU A 156 45.09 5.78 -24.58
C GLU A 156 46.39 5.18 -24.04
N ALA A 157 46.37 4.63 -22.83
CA ALA A 157 47.51 3.94 -22.24
C ALA A 157 47.99 2.78 -23.12
N LEU A 158 47.05 1.98 -23.66
CA LEU A 158 47.36 0.91 -24.61
C LEU A 158 47.95 1.45 -25.93
N GLY A 159 47.47 2.59 -26.42
CA GLY A 159 48.03 3.29 -27.58
C GLY A 159 49.50 3.70 -27.36
N ASN A 160 49.80 4.29 -26.20
CA ASN A 160 51.14 4.71 -25.83
C ASN A 160 52.10 3.52 -25.71
N VAL A 161 51.65 2.41 -25.11
CA VAL A 161 52.44 1.16 -25.06
C VAL A 161 52.74 0.67 -26.47
N LYS A 162 51.76 0.64 -27.39
CA LYS A 162 51.98 0.22 -28.79
C LYS A 162 52.98 1.10 -29.53
N GLN A 163 52.98 2.41 -29.32
CA GLN A 163 53.97 3.31 -29.94
C GLN A 163 55.38 3.05 -29.42
N LEU A 164 55.53 2.71 -28.14
CA LEU A 164 56.83 2.40 -27.51
C LEU A 164 57.32 0.98 -27.84
N SER A 165 56.42 0.03 -28.10
CA SER A 165 56.73 -1.37 -28.38
C SER A 165 56.90 -1.70 -29.87
N GLY A 166 56.79 -0.71 -30.77
CA GLY A 166 56.94 -0.90 -32.22
C GLY A 166 58.38 -0.86 -32.76
N LEU A 167 59.39 -0.65 -31.91
CA LEU A 167 60.79 -0.53 -32.33
C LEU A 167 61.50 -1.88 -32.21
N LEU A 168 61.65 -2.58 -33.33
CA LEU A 168 62.52 -3.75 -33.40
C LEU A 168 63.99 -3.29 -33.44
N PRO A 169 64.81 -3.62 -32.44
CA PRO A 169 66.22 -3.27 -32.45
C PRO A 169 66.95 -4.07 -33.56
N ILE A 170 67.41 -3.36 -34.59
CA ILE A 170 68.18 -3.95 -35.69
C ILE A 170 69.67 -3.58 -35.61
N CYS A 171 70.54 -4.48 -36.06
CA CYS A 171 71.95 -4.17 -36.20
C CYS A 171 72.16 -3.15 -37.33
N ALA A 172 72.82 -2.03 -37.05
CA ALA A 172 73.05 -0.98 -38.05
C ALA A 172 73.83 -1.48 -39.29
N HIS A 173 74.72 -2.45 -39.09
CA HIS A 173 75.60 -3.02 -40.12
C HIS A 173 74.94 -4.16 -40.91
N CYS A 174 74.50 -5.23 -40.24
CA CYS A 174 74.02 -6.45 -40.90
C CYS A 174 72.50 -6.67 -40.87
N LYS A 175 71.73 -5.71 -40.31
CA LYS A 175 70.26 -5.69 -40.28
C LYS A 175 69.55 -6.85 -39.57
N LYS A 176 70.28 -7.72 -38.85
CA LYS A 176 69.69 -8.73 -37.93
C LYS A 176 68.83 -8.06 -36.85
N ILE A 177 67.78 -8.73 -36.40
CA ILE A 177 66.89 -8.28 -35.31
C ILE A 177 67.35 -8.91 -34.00
N ARG A 178 67.42 -8.11 -32.92
CA ARG A 178 67.68 -8.60 -31.57
C ARG A 178 66.38 -8.98 -30.87
N ASP A 179 66.32 -10.19 -30.32
CA ASP A 179 65.17 -10.67 -29.55
C ASP A 179 65.21 -10.24 -28.07
N ASP A 180 64.17 -10.61 -27.31
CA ASP A 180 64.03 -10.26 -25.89
C ASP A 180 65.06 -10.96 -24.98
N GLN A 181 65.68 -12.05 -25.47
CA GLN A 181 66.78 -12.74 -24.78
C GLN A 181 68.16 -12.17 -25.15
N GLY A 182 68.21 -11.23 -26.11
CA GLY A 182 69.43 -10.56 -26.56
C GLY A 182 70.14 -11.23 -27.73
N TYR A 183 69.59 -12.30 -28.33
CA TYR A 183 70.18 -12.98 -29.48
C TYR A 183 69.85 -12.26 -30.80
N TRP A 184 70.78 -12.34 -31.76
CA TRP A 184 70.64 -11.72 -33.09
C TRP A 184 70.15 -12.74 -34.12
N ASN A 185 68.94 -12.55 -34.61
CA ASN A 185 68.25 -13.43 -35.55
C ASN A 185 68.16 -12.79 -36.94
N GLN A 186 68.08 -13.63 -37.99
CA GLN A 186 67.70 -13.15 -39.32
C GLN A 186 66.22 -12.71 -39.33
N LEU A 187 65.90 -11.78 -40.23
CA LEU A 187 64.59 -11.15 -40.32
C LEU A 187 63.48 -12.18 -40.48
N GLU A 188 63.65 -13.10 -41.44
CA GLU A 188 62.69 -14.13 -41.80
C GLU A 188 62.46 -15.09 -40.64
N GLN A 189 63.53 -15.48 -39.96
CA GLN A 189 63.47 -16.39 -38.81
C GLN A 189 62.76 -15.74 -37.61
N TYR A 190 63.03 -14.46 -37.37
CA TYR A 190 62.38 -13.71 -36.29
C TYR A 190 60.89 -13.51 -36.57
N LEU A 191 60.53 -13.01 -37.76
CA LEU A 191 59.13 -12.74 -38.11
C LEU A 191 58.29 -14.01 -38.22
N SER A 192 58.84 -15.11 -38.73
CA SER A 192 58.10 -16.39 -38.78
C SER A 192 57.78 -16.95 -37.39
N LYS A 193 58.56 -16.58 -36.36
CA LYS A 193 58.35 -17.01 -34.96
C LYS A 193 57.43 -16.06 -34.18
N HIS A 194 57.48 -14.76 -34.48
CA HIS A 194 56.82 -13.72 -33.70
C HIS A 194 55.59 -13.09 -34.38
N ALA A 195 55.32 -13.45 -35.64
CA ALA A 195 54.17 -12.98 -36.40
C ALA A 195 53.61 -14.09 -37.30
N GLU A 196 52.34 -13.95 -37.68
CA GLU A 196 51.62 -14.94 -38.47
C GLU A 196 51.88 -14.72 -39.99
N VAL A 197 53.14 -14.84 -40.40
CA VAL A 197 53.61 -14.60 -41.78
C VAL A 197 54.53 -15.71 -42.28
N GLY A 198 54.36 -16.09 -43.54
CA GLY A 198 55.23 -17.03 -44.27
C GLY A 198 56.02 -16.33 -45.37
N PHE A 199 57.26 -16.78 -45.61
CA PHE A 199 58.15 -16.20 -46.62
C PHE A 199 58.34 -17.18 -47.80
N SER A 200 58.11 -16.67 -49.02
CA SER A 200 58.55 -17.33 -50.26
C SER A 200 59.79 -16.66 -50.80
N HIS A 201 60.70 -17.42 -51.40
CA HIS A 201 61.90 -16.87 -52.02
C HIS A 201 61.60 -16.45 -53.47
N GLY A 202 62.01 -15.22 -53.81
CA GLY A 202 61.97 -14.66 -55.15
C GLY A 202 63.11 -13.67 -55.32
N ILE A 203 63.46 -13.34 -56.56
CA ILE A 203 64.49 -12.35 -56.86
C ILE A 203 63.84 -11.14 -57.52
N CYS A 204 64.12 -9.93 -57.03
CA CYS A 204 63.60 -8.72 -57.65
C CYS A 204 64.35 -8.41 -58.97
N PRO A 205 63.76 -7.61 -59.88
CA PRO A 205 64.39 -7.26 -61.16
C PRO A 205 65.76 -6.60 -61.02
N ASP A 206 65.98 -5.78 -59.98
CA ASP A 206 67.25 -5.10 -59.75
C ASP A 206 68.36 -6.10 -59.38
N CYS A 207 68.11 -6.96 -58.39
CA CYS A 207 69.05 -8.01 -58.00
C CYS A 207 69.25 -9.04 -59.13
N ALA A 208 68.21 -9.33 -59.90
CA ALA A 208 68.34 -10.22 -61.06
C ALA A 208 69.25 -9.61 -62.14
N SER A 209 69.14 -8.30 -62.36
CA SER A 209 70.00 -7.57 -63.31
C SER A 209 71.43 -7.46 -62.81
N GLU A 210 71.64 -7.30 -61.51
CA GLU A 210 72.98 -7.25 -60.93
C GLU A 210 73.66 -8.62 -60.93
N LEU A 211 72.95 -9.67 -60.50
CA LEU A 211 73.50 -11.03 -60.38
C LEU A 211 73.57 -11.79 -61.71
N PHE A 212 72.65 -11.50 -62.63
CA PHE A 212 72.48 -12.25 -63.87
C PHE A 212 72.47 -11.36 -65.13
N GLY A 213 72.65 -10.04 -65.02
CA GLY A 213 72.59 -9.12 -66.17
C GLY A 213 73.58 -9.46 -67.27
N ASP A 214 74.80 -9.85 -66.92
CA ASP A 214 75.81 -10.31 -67.88
C ASP A 214 75.43 -11.63 -68.58
N PHE A 215 74.72 -12.52 -67.85
CA PHE A 215 74.20 -13.78 -68.39
C PHE A 215 73.00 -13.56 -69.31
N LEU A 216 72.12 -12.62 -68.96
CA LEU A 216 70.96 -12.24 -69.77
C LEU A 216 71.39 -11.53 -71.07
N GLN A 217 72.36 -10.61 -70.99
CA GLN A 217 72.91 -9.94 -72.18
C GLN A 217 73.61 -10.89 -73.15
N LYS A 218 74.23 -11.98 -72.67
CA LYS A 218 74.84 -13.00 -73.53
C LYS A 218 73.81 -13.90 -74.22
N ARG A 219 72.67 -14.15 -73.60
CA ARG A 219 71.60 -15.00 -74.17
C ARG A 219 70.85 -14.33 -75.31
N ASP A 220 70.71 -13.01 -75.27
CA ASP A 220 70.00 -12.23 -76.31
C ASP A 220 70.87 -11.89 -77.54
N ARG A 221 72.18 -12.25 -77.50
CA ARG A 221 73.15 -12.04 -78.60
C ARG A 221 73.46 -13.31 -79.40
N ALA A 222 72.84 -14.44 -79.07
CA ALA A 222 72.93 -15.72 -79.78
C ALA A 222 71.64 -15.98 -80.57
#